data_AF-A0A7C9UZ30-F1
#
_entry.id   AF-A0A7C9UZ30-F1
#
_cell.length_a   1.000
_cell.length_b   1.000
_cell.length_c   1.000
_cell.angle_alpha   90.00
_cell.angle_beta   90.00
_cell.angle_gamma   90.00
#
_symmetry.space_group_name_H-M   'P 1'
#
loop_
_entity.id
_entity.type
_entity.pdbx_description
1 polymer ?
#
loop_
_entity_poly.entity_id
_entity_poly.type
_entity_poly.pdbx_seq_one_letter_code
_entity_poly.pdbx_strand_id
1 'polypeptide(L)'
;MAKRKPDPQATKTLLRASWNGAADAFDRAWSVIIEEMLVLYFPPVEADSDEAMLEWSGVALKAYLADLAEFSTDVLQQAWQRVRRTHPRMSWPSIHVLRAACQEEAALAVPSRASAPVETKATSSRHDADADACMRTDFGRRAISEGWGWDLFCHVRDTGEVPSDPRILSRLKHAQARASQAMAGVSEANPMYTTLLGLHHAIIRKNDWLAAKYLGGAPQEHAA
;
A
#
# COMPACT_ATOMS: atom_id res chain seq x y z
N MET A 1 30.33 -1.70 -16.62
CA MET A 1 29.59 -2.89 -16.16
C MET A 1 28.18 -2.46 -15.80
N ALA A 2 27.16 -3.00 -16.49
CA ALA A 2 25.77 -2.66 -16.18
C ALA A 2 25.34 -3.39 -14.90
N LYS A 3 24.90 -2.64 -13.88
CA LYS A 3 24.32 -3.22 -12.64
C LYS A 3 23.04 -3.98 -13.02
N ARG A 4 23.08 -5.31 -12.92
CA ARG A 4 21.91 -6.16 -13.16
C ARG A 4 20.95 -5.94 -11.99
N LYS A 5 19.65 -5.80 -12.27
CA LYS A 5 18.66 -5.71 -11.20
C LYS A 5 18.40 -7.11 -10.64
N PRO A 6 18.32 -7.26 -9.31
CA PRO A 6 18.05 -8.51 -8.65
C PRO A 6 16.76 -9.15 -9.11
N ASP A 7 16.81 -10.46 -9.31
CA ASP A 7 15.63 -11.26 -9.55
C ASP A 7 14.74 -11.22 -8.30
N PRO A 8 13.56 -10.58 -8.36
CA PRO A 8 12.64 -10.48 -7.23
C PRO A 8 12.14 -11.85 -6.73
N GLN A 9 12.28 -12.90 -7.55
CA GLN A 9 11.88 -14.27 -7.25
C GLN A 9 12.88 -14.98 -6.31
N ALA A 10 14.15 -15.02 -6.70
CA ALA A 10 15.23 -15.54 -5.87
C ALA A 10 15.29 -14.82 -4.51
N THR A 11 15.04 -13.50 -4.56
CA THR A 11 14.90 -12.60 -3.43
C THR A 11 13.89 -13.06 -2.39
N LYS A 12 12.64 -13.26 -2.82
CA LYS A 12 11.54 -13.62 -1.93
C LYS A 12 11.69 -15.03 -1.36
N THR A 13 12.20 -15.97 -2.17
CA THR A 13 12.37 -17.37 -1.78
C THR A 13 13.42 -17.54 -0.69
N LEU A 14 14.57 -16.86 -0.82
CA LEU A 14 15.63 -16.86 0.21
C LEU A 14 15.16 -16.22 1.52
N LEU A 15 14.43 -15.11 1.43
CA LEU A 15 13.88 -14.43 2.62
C LEU A 15 12.88 -15.31 3.36
N ARG A 16 11.93 -15.95 2.65
CA ARG A 16 10.96 -16.88 3.26
C ARG A 16 11.62 -18.11 3.89
N ALA A 17 12.62 -18.70 3.23
CA ALA A 17 13.35 -19.84 3.77
C ALA A 17 14.09 -19.49 5.08
N SER A 18 14.59 -18.25 5.20
CA SER A 18 15.23 -17.75 6.42
C SER A 18 14.25 -17.40 7.57
N TRP A 19 12.93 -17.39 7.31
CA TRP A 19 11.89 -16.84 8.19
C TRP A 19 11.15 -17.89 9.04
N ASN A 20 11.25 -19.19 8.74
CA ASN A 20 10.36 -20.24 9.28
C ASN A 20 10.54 -20.58 10.79
N GLY A 21 10.54 -19.61 11.71
CA GLY A 21 10.81 -19.88 13.12
C GLY A 21 10.18 -19.00 14.21
N ALA A 22 9.32 -17.99 13.94
CA ALA A 22 8.84 -17.14 15.05
C ALA A 22 7.47 -16.44 14.87
N ALA A 23 6.41 -17.12 15.34
CA ALA A 23 5.13 -16.58 15.85
C ALA A 23 3.98 -16.21 14.87
N ASP A 24 3.08 -17.17 14.67
CA ASP A 24 1.97 -17.23 13.68
C ASP A 24 0.95 -16.07 13.58
N ALA A 25 0.90 -15.10 14.49
CA ALA A 25 -0.04 -13.96 14.40
C ALA A 25 0.68 -12.62 14.21
N PHE A 26 1.76 -12.41 14.96
CA PHE A 26 2.74 -11.35 14.72
C PHE A 26 3.30 -11.50 13.30
N ASP A 27 3.66 -12.73 12.90
CA ASP A 27 4.15 -13.07 11.56
C ASP A 27 3.21 -12.66 10.44
N ARG A 28 1.89 -12.80 10.60
CA ARG A 28 0.95 -12.52 9.49
C ARG A 28 0.85 -11.03 9.17
N ALA A 29 0.72 -10.18 10.18
CA ALA A 29 0.63 -8.75 9.95
C ALA A 29 1.97 -8.17 9.47
N TRP A 30 3.06 -8.66 10.05
CA TRP A 30 4.41 -8.31 9.60
C TRP A 30 4.70 -8.79 8.19
N SER A 31 4.28 -9.99 7.83
CA SER A 31 4.45 -10.52 6.48
C SER A 31 3.78 -9.60 5.45
N VAL A 32 2.60 -9.04 5.71
CA VAL A 32 1.95 -8.10 4.80
C VAL A 32 2.72 -6.79 4.69
N ILE A 33 3.12 -6.20 5.84
CA ILE A 33 3.87 -4.93 5.86
C ILE A 33 5.22 -5.09 5.16
N ILE A 34 5.92 -6.19 5.40
CA ILE A 34 7.25 -6.47 4.85
C ILE A 34 7.17 -6.82 3.37
N GLU A 35 6.18 -7.60 2.96
CA GLU A 35 5.95 -7.86 1.53
C GLU A 35 5.63 -6.55 0.79
N GLU A 36 4.80 -5.67 1.34
CA GLU A 36 4.58 -4.34 0.75
C GLU A 36 5.86 -3.49 0.76
N MET A 37 6.65 -3.51 1.83
CA MET A 37 7.91 -2.77 1.91
C MET A 37 8.90 -3.20 0.84
N LEU A 38 9.09 -4.50 0.66
CA LEU A 38 9.98 -5.09 -0.34
C LEU A 38 9.52 -4.81 -1.78
N VAL A 39 8.22 -4.63 -2.00
CA VAL A 39 7.66 -4.28 -3.31
C VAL A 39 7.76 -2.79 -3.61
N LEU A 40 7.47 -1.95 -2.62
CA LEU A 40 7.31 -0.51 -2.81
C LEU A 40 8.61 0.28 -2.61
N TYR A 41 9.57 -0.27 -1.87
CA TYR A 41 10.76 0.45 -1.45
C TYR A 41 12.03 -0.36 -1.66
N PHE A 42 13.05 0.29 -2.23
CA PHE A 42 14.38 -0.32 -2.36
C PHE A 42 15.13 -0.22 -1.03
N PRO A 43 15.68 -1.33 -0.52
CA PRO A 43 16.46 -1.34 0.73
C PRO A 43 17.69 -0.43 0.59
N PRO A 44 18.11 0.26 1.66
CA PRO A 44 19.10 1.34 1.58
C PRO A 44 20.55 0.81 1.49
N VAL A 45 20.75 -0.39 0.94
CA VAL A 45 22.05 -1.06 0.96
C VAL A 45 22.71 -0.99 -0.41
N GLU A 46 23.91 -0.43 -0.44
CA GLU A 46 24.82 -0.61 -1.57
C GLU A 46 25.35 -2.04 -1.51
N ALA A 47 24.73 -2.92 -2.29
CA ALA A 47 25.17 -4.30 -2.43
C ALA A 47 25.78 -4.51 -3.82
N ASP A 48 26.91 -5.19 -3.85
CA ASP A 48 27.63 -5.51 -5.09
C ASP A 48 27.00 -6.68 -5.86
N SER A 49 26.08 -7.40 -5.22
CA SER A 49 25.33 -8.50 -5.81
C SER A 49 23.89 -8.54 -5.28
N ASP A 50 23.04 -9.21 -6.05
CA ASP A 50 21.65 -9.47 -5.70
C ASP A 50 21.55 -10.28 -4.40
N GLU A 51 22.38 -11.31 -4.26
CA GLU A 51 22.45 -12.15 -3.06
C GLU A 51 22.84 -11.36 -1.81
N ALA A 52 23.85 -10.48 -1.92
CA ALA A 52 24.24 -9.60 -0.83
C ALA A 52 23.11 -8.63 -0.48
N MET A 53 22.45 -8.03 -1.47
CA MET A 53 21.32 -7.12 -1.24
C MET A 53 20.22 -7.80 -0.42
N LEU A 54 19.99 -9.09 -0.65
CA LEU A 54 18.99 -9.88 0.05
C LEU A 54 19.36 -10.21 1.46
N GLU A 55 20.60 -10.63 1.66
CA GLU A 55 21.16 -10.86 2.99
C GLU A 55 21.01 -9.59 3.83
N TRP A 56 21.45 -8.45 3.30
CA TRP A 56 21.36 -7.16 3.99
C TRP A 56 19.93 -6.69 4.20
N SER A 57 19.03 -6.94 3.25
CA SER A 57 17.60 -6.68 3.44
C SER A 57 17.02 -7.52 4.57
N GLY A 58 17.41 -8.79 4.67
CA GLY A 58 17.06 -9.67 5.78
C GLY A 58 17.55 -9.14 7.13
N VAL A 59 18.78 -8.62 7.19
CA VAL A 59 19.33 -7.98 8.41
C VAL A 59 18.52 -6.73 8.78
N ALA A 60 18.24 -5.85 7.82
CA ALA A 60 17.45 -4.64 8.05
C ALA A 60 16.03 -4.97 8.52
N LEU A 61 15.38 -5.97 7.91
CA LEU A 61 14.05 -6.43 8.31
C LEU A 61 14.04 -7.00 9.73
N LYS A 62 15.06 -7.80 10.10
CA LYS A 62 15.19 -8.30 11.48
C LYS A 62 15.33 -7.17 12.50
N ALA A 63 16.07 -6.12 12.17
CA ALA A 63 16.18 -4.94 13.02
C ALA A 63 14.83 -4.23 13.18
N TYR A 64 14.03 -4.13 12.10
CA TYR A 64 12.70 -3.52 12.15
C TYR A 64 11.75 -4.31 13.04
N LEU A 65 11.75 -5.64 12.90
CA LEU A 65 10.95 -6.52 13.75
C LEU A 65 11.30 -6.35 15.22
N ALA A 66 12.60 -6.35 15.55
CA ALA A 66 13.05 -6.20 16.92
C ALA A 66 12.63 -4.85 17.51
N ASP A 67 12.83 -3.77 16.77
CA ASP A 67 12.49 -2.41 17.19
C ASP A 67 10.98 -2.16 17.29
N LEU A 68 10.15 -2.96 16.63
CA LEU A 68 8.71 -2.73 16.55
C LEU A 68 7.91 -3.84 17.24
N ALA A 69 8.59 -4.77 17.92
CA ALA A 69 7.99 -5.89 18.64
C ALA A 69 7.10 -5.49 19.83
N GLU A 70 7.30 -4.29 20.38
CA GLU A 70 6.49 -3.80 21.50
C GLU A 70 5.10 -3.29 21.09
N PHE A 71 4.86 -3.08 19.79
CA PHE A 71 3.60 -2.56 19.29
C PHE A 71 2.64 -3.70 18.92
N SER A 72 1.34 -3.48 19.16
CA SER A 72 0.31 -4.44 18.75
C SER A 72 0.18 -4.49 17.23
N THR A 73 -0.33 -5.62 16.72
CA THR A 73 -0.62 -5.80 15.29
C THR A 73 -1.44 -4.66 14.69
N ASP A 74 -2.47 -4.18 15.40
CA ASP A 74 -3.33 -3.10 14.91
C ASP A 74 -2.56 -1.77 14.80
N VAL A 75 -1.74 -1.45 15.80
CA VAL A 75 -0.88 -0.25 15.79
C VAL A 75 0.09 -0.31 14.60
N LEU A 76 0.72 -1.47 14.37
CA LEU A 76 1.64 -1.67 13.25
C LEU A 76 0.97 -1.47 11.90
N GLN A 77 -0.24 -2.01 11.71
CA GLN A 77 -0.99 -1.84 10.46
C GLN A 77 -1.37 -0.38 10.21
N GLN A 78 -1.88 0.32 11.23
CA GLN A 78 -2.26 1.74 11.10
C GLN A 78 -1.05 2.63 10.84
N ALA A 79 0.04 2.40 11.59
CA ALA A 79 1.30 3.11 11.40
C ALA A 79 1.85 2.89 9.99
N TRP A 80 1.79 1.66 9.47
CA TRP A 80 2.21 1.38 8.10
C TRP A 80 1.36 2.12 7.06
N GLN A 81 0.03 2.10 7.19
CA GLN A 81 -0.84 2.85 6.27
C GLN A 81 -0.57 4.36 6.31
N ARG A 82 -0.20 4.89 7.49
CA ARG A 82 0.20 6.28 7.63
C ARG A 82 1.53 6.56 6.92
N VAL A 83 2.57 5.79 7.19
CA VAL A 83 3.87 5.92 6.53
C VAL A 83 3.70 5.82 5.02
N ARG A 84 2.89 4.88 4.52
CA ARG A 84 2.62 4.74 3.08
C ARG A 84 2.00 5.98 2.44
N ARG A 85 1.13 6.70 3.16
CA ARG A 85 0.49 7.93 2.68
C ARG A 85 1.42 9.13 2.68
N THR A 86 2.29 9.22 3.70
CA THR A 86 3.09 10.43 3.94
C THR A 86 4.53 10.32 3.48
N HIS A 87 5.05 9.12 3.22
CA HIS A 87 6.44 8.91 2.85
C HIS A 87 6.70 9.38 1.40
N PRO A 88 7.47 10.46 1.20
CA PRO A 88 7.49 11.21 -0.06
C PRO A 88 8.32 10.55 -1.18
N ARG A 89 8.95 9.39 -0.95
CA ARG A 89 9.92 8.75 -1.87
C ARG A 89 9.78 7.23 -1.88
N MET A 90 10.09 6.58 -3.01
CA MET A 90 10.26 5.11 -3.12
C MET A 90 11.56 4.59 -2.43
N SER A 91 12.07 5.32 -1.43
CA SER A 91 13.21 4.89 -0.63
C SER A 91 12.73 4.21 0.63
N TRP A 92 13.43 3.18 1.08
CA TRP A 92 13.09 2.48 2.32
C TRP A 92 12.85 3.47 3.47
N PRO A 93 11.66 3.43 4.12
CA PRO A 93 11.38 4.32 5.23
C PRO A 93 12.31 3.97 6.37
N SER A 94 13.01 4.94 6.95
CA SER A 94 13.91 4.68 8.08
C SER A 94 13.13 4.16 9.29
N ILE A 95 13.79 3.34 10.13
CA ILE A 95 13.15 2.73 11.30
C ILE A 95 12.53 3.78 12.23
N HIS A 96 13.19 4.94 12.36
CA HIS A 96 12.68 6.07 13.14
C HIS A 96 11.33 6.59 12.65
N VAL A 97 11.10 6.60 11.33
CA VAL A 97 9.82 7.05 10.74
C VAL A 97 8.70 6.07 11.09
N LEU A 98 8.96 4.77 10.94
CA LEU A 98 7.99 3.73 11.31
C LEU A 98 7.70 3.70 12.81
N ARG A 99 8.74 3.80 13.64
CA ARG A 99 8.60 3.80 15.11
C ARG A 99 7.84 5.03 15.60
N ALA A 100 8.12 6.21 15.06
CA ALA A 100 7.36 7.43 15.38
C ALA A 100 5.88 7.26 15.01
N ALA A 101 5.58 6.72 13.82
CA ALA A 101 4.20 6.43 13.43
C ALA A 101 3.53 5.42 14.39
N CYS A 102 4.24 4.37 14.83
CA CYS A 102 3.70 3.40 15.80
C CYS A 102 3.42 4.04 17.16
N GLN A 103 4.31 4.90 17.64
CA GLN A 103 4.11 5.61 18.91
C GLN A 103 2.89 6.54 18.87
N GLU A 104 2.69 7.24 17.76
CA GLU A 104 1.53 8.10 17.57
C GLU A 104 0.22 7.30 17.54
N GLU A 105 0.18 6.20 16.78
CA GLU A 105 -1.02 5.34 16.72
C GLU A 105 -1.28 4.63 18.07
N ALA A 106 -0.23 4.21 18.79
CA ALA A 106 -0.37 3.65 20.13
C ALA A 106 -0.94 4.67 21.13
N ALA A 107 -0.52 5.94 21.03
CA ALA A 107 -1.06 7.01 21.88
C ALA A 107 -2.54 7.30 21.60
N LEU A 108 -3.00 7.11 20.36
CA LEU A 108 -4.42 7.21 19.98
C LEU A 108 -5.25 6.00 20.43
N ALA A 109 -4.63 4.82 20.54
CA ALA A 109 -5.29 3.58 20.92
C ALA A 109 -5.53 3.42 22.43
N VAL A 110 -4.76 4.12 23.28
CA VAL A 110 -5.03 4.15 24.72
C VAL A 110 -6.32 4.96 24.94
N PRO A 111 -7.37 4.40 25.57
CA PRO A 111 -8.56 5.15 25.92
C PRO A 111 -8.14 6.27 26.87
N SER A 112 -8.11 7.50 26.34
CA SER A 112 -7.60 8.66 27.07
C SER A 112 -8.36 8.84 28.37
N ARG A 113 -7.64 8.68 29.49
CA ARG A 113 -8.12 9.01 30.83
C ARG A 113 -8.20 10.54 30.89
N ALA A 114 -9.38 11.06 30.56
CA ALA A 114 -9.83 12.45 30.76
C ALA A 114 -8.71 13.51 30.65
N SER A 115 -8.27 13.81 29.44
CA SER A 115 -7.62 15.09 29.13
C SER A 115 -8.57 15.91 28.28
N ALA A 116 -8.64 17.21 28.56
CA ALA A 116 -9.53 18.18 27.92
C ALA A 116 -9.52 18.07 26.39
N PRO A 117 -10.64 18.38 25.70
CA PRO A 117 -10.78 18.10 24.27
C PRO A 117 -9.77 18.95 23.48
N VAL A 118 -8.69 18.32 23.06
CA VAL A 118 -7.93 18.76 21.90
C VAL A 118 -8.81 18.39 20.71
N GLU A 119 -9.16 19.36 19.87
CA GLU A 119 -9.84 19.14 18.60
C GLU A 119 -8.97 18.27 17.69
N THR A 120 -9.03 16.95 17.87
CA THR A 120 -8.59 16.00 16.87
C THR A 120 -9.59 16.10 15.73
N LYS A 121 -9.17 16.77 14.64
CA LYS A 121 -9.92 16.79 13.37
C LYS A 121 -10.24 15.35 12.97
N ALA A 122 -11.47 14.94 13.22
CA ALA A 122 -12.08 13.73 12.67
C ALA A 122 -12.01 13.81 11.14
N THR A 123 -10.94 13.27 10.57
CA THR A 123 -10.69 13.23 9.12
C THR A 123 -11.45 12.08 8.46
N SER A 124 -12.23 11.29 9.21
CA SER A 124 -12.68 9.94 8.82
C SER A 124 -14.20 9.78 8.63
N SER A 125 -14.88 10.79 8.09
CA SER A 125 -16.29 10.68 7.67
C SER A 125 -16.61 11.68 6.58
N ARG A 126 -16.12 12.92 6.75
CA ARG A 126 -16.35 13.99 5.78
C ARG A 126 -15.67 13.72 4.44
N HIS A 127 -14.41 13.28 4.44
CA HIS A 127 -13.71 13.01 3.18
C HIS A 127 -14.26 11.79 2.44
N ASP A 128 -14.80 10.78 3.15
CA ASP A 128 -15.52 9.67 2.51
C ASP A 128 -16.80 10.20 1.83
N ALA A 129 -17.52 11.11 2.48
CA ALA A 129 -18.69 11.77 1.89
C ALA A 129 -18.31 12.65 0.69
N ASP A 130 -17.18 13.36 0.75
CA ASP A 130 -16.67 14.19 -0.35
C ASP A 130 -16.23 13.32 -1.55
N ALA A 131 -15.59 12.18 -1.29
CA ALA A 131 -15.24 11.21 -2.33
C ALA A 131 -16.50 10.60 -2.98
N ASP A 132 -17.48 10.19 -2.17
CA ASP A 132 -18.77 9.70 -2.64
C ASP A 132 -19.55 10.78 -3.43
N ALA A 133 -19.50 12.05 -3.01
CA ALA A 133 -20.09 13.17 -3.74
C ALA A 133 -19.41 13.38 -5.09
N CYS A 134 -18.07 13.35 -5.12
CA CYS A 134 -17.27 13.46 -6.35
C CYS A 134 -17.64 12.37 -7.35
N MET A 135 -17.79 11.11 -6.91
CA MET A 135 -18.14 9.98 -7.80
C MET A 135 -19.51 10.13 -8.48
N ARG A 136 -20.44 10.90 -7.89
CA ARG A 136 -21.78 11.14 -8.48
C ARG A 136 -21.77 12.18 -9.60
N THR A 137 -20.75 13.03 -9.67
CA THR A 137 -20.59 14.07 -10.70
C THR A 137 -20.24 13.49 -12.08
N ASP A 138 -20.42 14.25 -13.15
CA ASP A 138 -19.99 13.86 -14.50
C ASP A 138 -18.50 13.55 -14.57
N PHE A 139 -17.68 14.30 -13.83
CA PHE A 139 -16.24 14.07 -13.73
C PHE A 139 -15.93 12.72 -13.09
N GLY A 140 -16.56 12.39 -11.97
CA GLY A 140 -16.42 11.09 -11.30
C GLY A 140 -16.93 9.93 -12.16
N ARG A 141 -18.10 10.08 -12.77
CA ARG A 141 -18.67 9.07 -13.69
C ARG A 141 -17.78 8.81 -14.90
N ARG A 142 -17.19 9.86 -15.46
CA ARG A 142 -16.19 9.75 -16.53
C ARG A 142 -14.95 9.00 -16.06
N ALA A 143 -14.45 9.30 -14.86
CA ALA A 143 -13.30 8.59 -14.30
C ALA A 143 -13.55 7.09 -14.15
N ILE A 144 -14.73 6.71 -13.66
CA ILE A 144 -15.16 5.32 -13.53
C ILE A 144 -15.25 4.66 -14.91
N SER A 145 -15.88 5.31 -15.89
CA SER A 145 -16.04 4.79 -17.26
C SER A 145 -14.69 4.64 -17.98
N GLU A 146 -13.71 5.48 -17.67
CA GLU A 146 -12.35 5.43 -18.20
C GLU A 146 -11.41 4.52 -17.36
N GLY A 147 -11.92 3.86 -16.29
CA GLY A 147 -11.18 2.86 -15.51
C GLY A 147 -10.23 3.40 -14.43
N TRP A 148 -10.25 4.70 -14.13
CA TRP A 148 -9.42 5.33 -13.10
C TRP A 148 -10.25 5.90 -11.93
N GLY A 149 -11.51 5.44 -11.79
CA GLY A 149 -12.43 5.87 -10.75
C GLY A 149 -11.94 5.59 -9.34
N TRP A 150 -11.32 4.43 -9.10
CA TRP A 150 -10.79 4.07 -7.78
C TRP A 150 -9.62 4.97 -7.34
N ASP A 151 -8.72 5.31 -8.26
CA ASP A 151 -7.60 6.22 -7.98
C ASP A 151 -8.12 7.63 -7.63
N LEU A 152 -9.15 8.11 -8.34
CA LEU A 152 -9.81 9.37 -8.04
C LEU A 152 -10.52 9.33 -6.68
N PHE A 153 -11.25 8.25 -6.39
CA PHE A 153 -11.93 8.06 -5.11
C PHE A 153 -10.94 8.12 -3.95
N CYS A 154 -9.83 7.36 -4.04
CA CYS A 154 -8.77 7.37 -3.05
C CYS A 154 -8.17 8.77 -2.90
N HIS A 155 -7.91 9.47 -4.01
CA HIS A 155 -7.36 10.83 -3.96
C HIS A 155 -8.27 11.78 -3.17
N VAL A 156 -9.56 11.89 -3.53
CA VAL A 156 -10.50 12.80 -2.87
C VAL A 156 -10.71 12.42 -1.41
N ARG A 157 -10.76 11.12 -1.09
CA ARG A 157 -10.87 10.65 0.29
C ARG A 157 -9.63 11.05 1.12
N ASP A 158 -8.45 10.95 0.53
CA ASP A 158 -7.21 11.18 1.27
C ASP A 158 -6.90 12.68 1.39
N THR A 159 -7.25 13.51 0.38
CA THR A 159 -6.96 14.95 0.36
C THR A 159 -8.14 15.84 0.76
N GLY A 160 -9.36 15.35 0.63
CA GLY A 160 -10.58 16.16 0.72
C GLY A 160 -10.84 17.04 -0.50
N GLU A 161 -10.04 16.92 -1.58
CA GLU A 161 -10.06 17.83 -2.72
C GLU A 161 -10.22 17.10 -4.05
N VAL A 162 -11.00 17.67 -4.97
CA VAL A 162 -11.11 17.20 -6.34
C VAL A 162 -9.89 17.68 -7.12
N PRO A 163 -9.12 16.79 -7.77
CA PRO A 163 -7.89 17.16 -8.43
C PRO A 163 -8.18 18.05 -9.65
N SER A 164 -7.62 19.26 -9.66
CA SER A 164 -7.70 20.21 -10.77
C SER A 164 -6.39 20.31 -11.57
N ASP A 165 -5.27 19.93 -10.97
CA ASP A 165 -3.96 19.93 -11.63
C ASP A 165 -3.89 18.85 -12.73
N PRO A 166 -3.65 19.23 -14.01
CA PRO A 166 -3.48 18.29 -15.11
C PRO A 166 -2.45 17.18 -14.86
N ARG A 167 -1.40 17.46 -14.08
CA ARG A 167 -0.37 16.47 -13.74
C ARG A 167 -0.89 15.40 -12.81
N ILE A 168 -1.71 15.78 -11.81
CA ILE A 168 -2.37 14.83 -10.91
C ILE A 168 -3.35 13.98 -11.72
N LEU A 169 -4.17 14.59 -12.56
CA LEU A 169 -5.12 13.89 -13.42
C LEU A 169 -4.43 12.88 -14.35
N SER A 170 -3.36 13.28 -15.03
CA SER A 170 -2.56 12.39 -15.86
C SER A 170 -2.00 11.23 -15.03
N ARG A 171 -1.47 11.48 -13.84
CA ARG A 171 -0.96 10.44 -12.94
C ARG A 171 -2.03 9.42 -12.53
N LEU A 172 -3.24 9.89 -12.18
CA LEU A 172 -4.36 9.01 -11.81
C LEU A 172 -4.78 8.15 -13.00
N LYS A 173 -4.99 8.75 -14.17
CA LYS A 173 -5.33 8.02 -15.41
C LYS A 173 -4.31 6.94 -15.77
N HIS A 174 -3.03 7.22 -15.59
CA HIS A 174 -1.97 6.27 -15.91
C HIS A 174 -1.70 5.26 -14.78
N ALA A 175 -2.24 5.41 -13.57
CA ALA A 175 -1.99 4.47 -12.48
C ALA A 175 -2.56 3.08 -12.82
N GLN A 176 -3.84 3.00 -13.17
CA GLN A 176 -4.48 1.74 -13.57
C GLN A 176 -3.88 1.13 -14.85
N ALA A 177 -3.61 1.96 -15.86
CA ALA A 177 -3.00 1.50 -17.11
C ALA A 177 -1.61 0.90 -16.86
N ARG A 178 -0.79 1.54 -16.01
CA ARG A 178 0.53 1.02 -15.62
C ARG A 178 0.42 -0.25 -14.79
N ALA A 179 -0.54 -0.35 -13.87
CA ALA A 179 -0.76 -1.57 -13.10
C ALA A 179 -1.13 -2.74 -14.02
N SER A 180 -2.01 -2.51 -14.99
CA SER A 180 -2.44 -3.53 -15.97
C SER A 180 -1.28 -3.94 -16.90
N GLN A 181 -0.53 -2.96 -17.42
CA GLN A 181 0.66 -3.23 -18.25
C GLN A 181 1.77 -3.93 -17.47
N ALA A 182 2.00 -3.54 -16.21
CA ALA A 182 2.94 -4.22 -15.34
C ALA A 182 2.53 -5.68 -15.16
N MET A 183 1.25 -5.95 -14.87
CA MET A 183 0.74 -7.32 -14.74
C MET A 183 0.89 -8.15 -16.01
N ALA A 184 0.64 -7.57 -17.18
CA ALA A 184 0.82 -8.27 -18.45
C ALA A 184 2.28 -8.69 -18.70
N GLY A 185 3.26 -7.99 -18.09
CA GLY A 185 4.67 -8.32 -18.15
C GLY A 185 5.15 -9.27 -17.04
N VAL A 186 4.31 -9.62 -16.06
CA VAL A 186 4.69 -10.52 -14.97
C VAL A 186 4.51 -11.96 -15.45
N SER A 187 5.61 -12.69 -15.55
CA SER A 187 5.62 -14.12 -15.85
C SER A 187 4.88 -14.92 -14.77
N GLU A 188 4.16 -15.97 -15.15
CA GLU A 188 3.55 -16.93 -14.20
C GLU A 188 4.60 -17.61 -13.31
N ALA A 189 5.86 -17.68 -13.75
CA ALA A 189 6.97 -18.20 -12.94
C ALA A 189 7.42 -17.23 -11.81
N ASN A 190 6.89 -16.00 -11.79
CA ASN A 190 7.12 -15.03 -10.72
C ASN A 190 6.40 -15.50 -9.44
N PRO A 191 7.03 -15.50 -8.25
CA PRO A 191 6.42 -16.06 -7.03
C PRO A 191 5.31 -15.17 -6.49
N MET A 192 5.33 -13.91 -6.92
CA MET A 192 4.36 -12.92 -6.57
C MET A 192 3.28 -12.90 -7.63
N TYR A 193 3.33 -13.71 -8.70
CA TYR A 193 2.31 -13.70 -9.74
C TYR A 193 0.92 -13.82 -9.13
N THR A 194 0.67 -14.81 -8.27
CA THR A 194 -0.63 -14.97 -7.60
C THR A 194 -0.98 -13.80 -6.68
N THR A 195 -0.01 -13.24 -5.95
CA THR A 195 -0.24 -12.07 -5.06
C THR A 195 -0.56 -10.81 -5.88
N LEU A 196 0.22 -10.54 -6.92
CA LEU A 196 0.11 -9.39 -7.80
C LEU A 196 -1.16 -9.49 -8.65
N LEU A 197 -1.49 -10.69 -9.14
CA LEU A 197 -2.74 -10.98 -9.82
C LEU A 197 -3.94 -10.80 -8.87
N GLY A 198 -3.82 -11.28 -7.63
CA GLY A 198 -4.82 -11.06 -6.59
C GLY A 198 -5.05 -9.57 -6.30
N LEU A 199 -3.98 -8.79 -6.18
CA LEU A 199 -4.04 -7.33 -6.00
C LEU A 199 -4.65 -6.64 -7.23
N HIS A 200 -4.23 -7.03 -8.43
CA HIS A 200 -4.77 -6.50 -9.68
C HIS A 200 -6.27 -6.76 -9.80
N HIS A 201 -6.72 -7.99 -9.55
CA HIS A 201 -8.13 -8.35 -9.49
C HIS A 201 -8.87 -7.60 -8.38
N ALA A 202 -8.25 -7.34 -7.24
CA ALA A 202 -8.86 -6.54 -6.19
C ALA A 202 -9.12 -5.10 -6.64
N ILE A 203 -8.20 -4.49 -7.37
CA ILE A 203 -8.37 -3.14 -7.93
C ILE A 203 -9.48 -3.14 -8.99
N ILE A 204 -9.49 -4.14 -9.89
CA ILE A 204 -10.57 -4.30 -10.89
C ILE A 204 -11.93 -4.40 -10.20
N ARG A 205 -12.08 -5.31 -9.22
CA ARG A 205 -13.33 -5.46 -8.45
C ARG A 205 -13.77 -4.17 -7.77
N LYS A 206 -12.85 -3.33 -7.31
CA LYS A 206 -13.18 -2.02 -6.72
C LYS A 206 -13.70 -1.04 -7.78
N ASN A 207 -13.10 -1.01 -8.96
CA ASN A 207 -13.62 -0.24 -10.09
C ASN A 207 -15.00 -0.76 -10.54
N ASP A 208 -15.21 -2.07 -10.60
CA ASP A 208 -16.51 -2.66 -10.95
C ASP A 208 -17.57 -2.31 -9.91
N TRP A 209 -17.20 -2.35 -8.63
CA TRP A 209 -18.08 -1.91 -7.55
C TRP A 209 -18.45 -0.43 -7.69
N LEU A 210 -17.48 0.44 -8.03
CA LEU A 210 -17.77 1.85 -8.31
C LEU A 210 -18.69 2.01 -9.53
N ALA A 211 -18.45 1.27 -10.61
CA ALA A 211 -19.30 1.26 -11.80
C ALA A 211 -20.72 0.82 -11.45
N ALA A 212 -20.88 -0.23 -10.64
CA ALA A 212 -22.17 -0.68 -10.20
C ALA A 212 -22.89 0.35 -9.32
N LYS A 213 -22.17 0.90 -8.33
CA LYS A 213 -22.71 1.89 -7.38
C LYS A 213 -23.13 3.19 -8.07
N TYR A 214 -22.35 3.68 -9.05
CA TYR A 214 -22.52 5.03 -9.58
C TYR A 214 -23.03 5.10 -11.01
N LEU A 215 -22.75 4.10 -11.85
CA LEU A 215 -23.23 4.05 -13.24
C LEU A 215 -24.49 3.19 -13.39
N GLY A 216 -24.86 2.41 -12.37
CA GLY A 216 -26.03 1.53 -12.39
C GLY A 216 -25.83 0.25 -13.20
N GLY A 217 -24.58 -0.13 -13.49
CA GLY A 217 -24.25 -1.41 -14.13
C GLY A 217 -24.36 -2.57 -13.13
N ALA A 218 -24.80 -3.74 -13.57
CA ALA A 218 -24.58 -4.95 -12.77
C ALA A 218 -23.06 -5.20 -12.67
N PRO A 219 -22.52 -5.65 -11.51
CA PRO A 219 -21.13 -6.07 -11.41
C PRO A 219 -20.84 -7.11 -12.49
N GLN A 220 -19.79 -6.93 -13.30
CA GLN A 220 -19.36 -7.98 -14.21
C GLN A 220 -18.76 -9.12 -13.39
N GLU A 221 -19.35 -10.31 -13.47
CA GLU A 221 -18.76 -11.51 -12.88
C GLU A 221 -17.51 -11.88 -13.69
N HIS A 222 -16.34 -11.47 -13.18
CA HIS A 222 -15.07 -11.98 -13.67
C HIS A 222 -14.90 -13.41 -13.16
N ALA A 223 -14.92 -14.39 -14.07
CA ALA A 223 -14.63 -15.78 -13.77
C ALA A 223 -13.24 -15.89 -13.12
N ALA A 224 -13.18 -16.58 -11.98
CA ALA A 224 -12.02 -16.72 -11.11
C ALA A 224 -10.86 -17.49 -11.76
#